data_AF-A0A7S0REC3-F1
#
_entry.id   AF-A0A7S0REC3-F1
#
_cell.length_a   1.000
_cell.length_b   1.000
_cell.length_c   1.000
_cell.angle_alpha   90.00
_cell.angle_beta   90.00
_cell.angle_gamma   90.00
#
_symmetry.space_group_name_H-M   'P 1'
#
loop_
_entity.id
_entity.type
_entity.pdbx_description
1 polymer ?
#
loop_
_entity_poly.entity_id
_entity_poly.type
_entity_poly.pdbx_seq_one_letter_code
_entity_poly.pdbx_strand_id
1 'polypeptide(L)'
;TISSGKLDLSGPDGAAMLLRLLYSSPERHYGFSPTPLPSPFMVGRVQVGDFKRLRAGCSPRGASVYSGSMGGQPVVVKFGVDIDTEVEVLKLLEGLKVERVPRVLAEVAPQTGQQPGMVIQPCGTHLRAADAPDLIAQVVLDVAVILCKLAGAGILHRDVSGGNVVQHGGRGWLIDFQVGPRR
;
A
#
# COMPACT_ATOMS: atom_id res chain seq x y z
N THR A 1 0.64 -10.00 37.01
CA THR A 1 1.84 -10.58 36.39
C THR A 1 1.40 -11.55 35.32
N ILE A 2 1.30 -11.10 34.07
CA ILE A 2 0.99 -11.98 32.94
C ILE A 2 2.35 -12.47 32.43
N SER A 3 2.55 -13.77 32.56
CA SER A 3 3.75 -14.50 32.15
C SER A 3 4.08 -14.22 30.68
N SER A 4 5.33 -13.81 30.42
CA SER A 4 5.93 -13.71 29.10
C SER A 4 6.12 -15.11 28.50
N GLY A 5 5.03 -15.68 27.99
CA GLY A 5 5.09 -16.84 27.12
C GLY A 5 5.84 -16.49 25.84
N LYS A 6 7.04 -17.04 25.67
CA LYS A 6 7.69 -17.12 24.35
C LYS A 6 6.73 -17.90 23.44
N LEU A 7 6.03 -17.18 22.57
CA LEU A 7 5.27 -17.78 21.48
C LEU A 7 6.27 -18.46 20.54
N ASP A 8 6.15 -19.78 20.46
CA ASP A 8 6.89 -20.57 19.48
C ASP A 8 6.32 -20.29 18.08
N LEU A 9 7.17 -19.76 17.20
CA LEU A 9 6.85 -19.32 15.84
C LEU A 9 7.16 -20.39 14.78
N SER A 10 7.29 -21.65 15.21
CA SER A 10 7.68 -22.79 14.36
C SER A 10 6.55 -23.37 13.46
N GLY A 11 5.37 -22.75 13.45
CA GLY A 11 4.29 -23.12 12.53
C GLY A 11 4.62 -22.78 11.06
N PRO A 12 3.96 -23.42 10.08
CA PRO A 12 4.23 -23.21 8.66
C PRO A 12 4.16 -21.72 8.33
N ASP A 13 5.18 -21.19 7.65
CA ASP A 13 5.53 -19.76 7.51
C ASP A 13 4.34 -18.80 7.25
N GLY A 14 3.27 -19.29 6.61
CA GLY A 14 2.03 -18.54 6.40
C GLY A 14 1.28 -18.16 7.69
N ALA A 15 1.20 -19.02 8.70
CA ALA A 15 0.51 -18.73 9.96
C ALA A 15 1.30 -17.70 10.80
N ALA A 16 2.63 -17.79 10.79
CA ALA A 16 3.49 -16.80 11.44
C ALA A 16 3.39 -15.43 10.75
N MET A 17 3.20 -15.39 9.43
CA MET A 17 2.98 -14.14 8.68
C MET A 17 1.61 -13.52 8.99
N LEU A 18 0.56 -14.32 9.09
CA LEU A 18 -0.78 -13.86 9.51
C LEU A 18 -0.75 -13.32 10.94
N LEU A 19 -0.02 -13.97 11.85
CA LEU A 19 0.20 -13.47 13.20
C LEU A 19 1.01 -12.17 13.21
N ARG A 20 2.06 -12.03 12.39
CA ARG A 20 2.81 -10.77 12.25
C ARG A 20 1.95 -9.62 11.71
N LEU A 21 1.01 -9.90 10.81
CA LEU A 21 0.01 -8.94 10.34
C LEU A 21 -0.94 -8.50 11.47
N LEU A 22 -1.31 -9.43 12.38
CA LEU A 22 -2.16 -9.14 13.53
C LEU A 22 -1.43 -8.40 14.67
N TYR A 23 -0.10 -8.55 14.78
CA TYR A 23 0.71 -7.97 15.86
C TYR A 23 1.52 -6.72 15.49
N SER A 24 1.43 -6.20 14.26
CA SER A 24 2.12 -4.95 13.89
C SER A 24 1.36 -3.71 14.42
N SER A 25 1.62 -3.34 15.67
CA SER A 25 1.24 -2.04 16.25
C SER A 25 2.09 -0.91 15.67
N PRO A 26 1.54 0.27 15.31
CA PRO A 26 2.25 1.30 14.58
C PRO A 26 2.87 2.35 15.50
N GLU A 27 4.13 2.21 15.88
CA GLU A 27 4.88 3.32 16.47
C GLU A 27 6.33 3.34 15.99
N ARG A 28 6.63 4.10 14.92
CA ARG A 28 7.91 4.84 14.76
C ARG A 28 7.72 6.09 13.90
N HIS A 29 8.00 7.24 14.51
CA HIS A 29 8.16 8.54 13.88
C HIS A 29 9.57 8.68 13.31
N TYR A 30 9.72 9.03 12.03
CA TYR A 30 10.92 9.70 11.52
C TYR A 30 10.55 10.73 10.45
N GLY A 31 11.10 11.94 10.57
CA GLY A 31 10.73 13.12 9.80
C GLY A 31 11.46 13.26 8.46
N PHE A 32 10.70 13.68 7.46
CA PHE A 32 11.19 14.46 6.32
C PHE A 32 10.03 15.29 5.72
N SER A 33 10.31 16.55 5.42
CA SER A 33 9.34 17.54 4.92
C SER A 33 9.67 17.94 3.48
N PRO A 34 8.83 17.60 2.49
CA PRO A 34 8.82 18.30 1.22
C PRO A 34 7.67 19.30 1.15
N THR A 35 7.91 20.32 0.35
CA THR A 35 7.07 21.48 0.03
C THR A 35 5.62 21.07 -0.24
N PRO A 36 4.61 21.74 0.35
CA PRO A 36 3.21 21.47 0.04
C PRO A 36 2.98 21.67 -1.47
N LEU A 37 2.46 20.64 -2.13
CA LEU A 37 2.04 20.74 -3.53
C LEU A 37 0.81 21.68 -3.61
N PRO A 38 0.75 22.60 -4.58
CA PRO A 38 -0.39 23.49 -4.74
C PRO A 38 -1.66 22.69 -5.08
N SER A 39 -2.80 23.08 -4.52
CA SER A 39 -4.11 22.51 -4.86
C SER A 39 -4.88 23.47 -5.76
N PRO A 40 -5.42 23.05 -6.92
CA PRO A 40 -5.30 21.73 -7.54
C PRO A 40 -3.91 21.53 -8.17
N PHE A 41 -3.42 20.29 -8.19
CA PHE A 41 -2.19 19.93 -8.88
C PHE A 41 -2.51 19.02 -10.08
N MET A 42 -1.79 19.25 -11.17
CA MET A 42 -1.95 18.46 -12.39
C MET A 42 -0.99 17.26 -12.37
N VAL A 43 -1.54 16.05 -12.50
CA VAL A 43 -0.80 14.83 -12.83
C VAL A 43 -0.90 14.59 -14.33
N GLY A 44 0.10 15.04 -15.09
CA GLY A 44 0.01 15.00 -16.55
C GLY A 44 -1.19 15.82 -17.05
N ARG A 45 -2.22 15.16 -17.60
CA ARG A 45 -3.49 15.79 -18.04
C ARG A 45 -4.63 15.68 -17.01
N VAL A 46 -4.38 15.04 -15.88
CA VAL A 46 -5.38 14.73 -14.87
C VAL A 46 -5.32 15.77 -13.76
N GLN A 47 -6.45 16.38 -13.45
CA GLN A 47 -6.57 17.28 -12.30
C GLN A 47 -6.88 16.46 -11.04
N VAL A 48 -6.05 16.58 -10.01
CA VAL A 48 -6.32 16.01 -8.69
C VAL A 48 -6.69 17.15 -7.73
N GLY A 49 -7.89 17.05 -7.14
CA GLY A 49 -8.41 17.98 -6.14
C GLY A 49 -8.24 17.49 -4.70
N ASP A 50 -8.59 18.34 -3.73
CA ASP A 50 -8.72 18.02 -2.29
C ASP A 50 -7.51 17.28 -1.69
N PHE A 51 -6.32 17.80 -1.99
CA PHE A 51 -5.07 17.12 -1.73
C PHE A 51 -4.69 17.14 -0.25
N LYS A 52 -4.51 15.96 0.34
CA LYS A 52 -4.07 15.81 1.73
C LYS A 52 -2.95 14.78 1.83
N ARG A 53 -1.83 15.16 2.43
CA ARG A 53 -0.74 14.23 2.71
C ARG A 53 -1.23 13.18 3.72
N LEU A 54 -1.06 11.90 3.40
CA LEU A 54 -1.53 10.80 4.25
C LEU A 54 -0.54 10.49 5.38
N ARG A 55 0.77 10.74 5.18
CA ARG A 55 1.79 10.72 6.25
C ARG A 55 3.03 11.51 5.86
N ALA A 56 3.71 12.09 6.86
CA ALA A 56 5.11 12.49 6.76
C ALA A 56 6.00 11.31 7.20
N GLY A 57 7.02 10.96 6.40
CA GLY A 57 8.08 10.04 6.83
C GLY A 57 7.86 8.52 6.64
N CYS A 58 7.09 8.09 5.64
CA CYS A 58 6.76 6.65 5.50
C CYS A 58 7.86 5.75 4.95
N SER A 59 8.93 6.29 4.39
CA SER A 59 9.95 5.47 3.73
C SER A 59 11.34 6.03 4.00
N PRO A 60 12.31 5.18 4.40
CA PRO A 60 13.73 5.55 4.41
C PRO A 60 14.24 6.08 3.06
N ARG A 61 13.50 5.78 1.97
CA ARG A 61 13.82 6.18 0.59
C ARG A 61 13.13 7.48 0.13
N GLY A 62 12.41 8.18 1.02
CA GLY A 62 11.86 9.51 0.71
C GLY A 62 10.53 9.51 -0.07
N ALA A 63 9.81 8.38 -0.15
CA ALA A 63 8.52 8.34 -0.81
C ALA A 63 7.47 9.24 -0.10
N SER A 64 6.65 9.93 -0.90
CA SER A 64 5.58 10.81 -0.43
C SER A 64 4.22 10.34 -0.94
N VAL A 65 3.27 10.15 -0.03
CA VAL A 65 1.94 9.60 -0.32
C VAL A 65 0.86 10.59 0.11
N TYR A 66 -0.11 10.81 -0.77
CA TYR A 66 -1.18 11.76 -0.61
C TYR A 66 -2.51 11.13 -1.01
N SER A 67 -3.61 11.55 -0.38
CA SER A 67 -4.96 11.33 -0.86
C SER A 67 -5.40 12.53 -1.68
N GLY A 68 -6.23 12.29 -2.68
CA GLY A 68 -6.92 13.35 -3.41
C GLY A 68 -8.20 12.84 -4.05
N SER A 69 -8.79 13.67 -4.90
CA SER A 69 -9.99 13.33 -5.68
C SER A 69 -9.70 13.48 -7.18
N MET A 70 -10.18 12.52 -7.99
CA MET A 70 -10.09 12.54 -9.45
C MET A 70 -11.48 12.26 -10.02
N GLY A 71 -12.09 13.22 -10.71
CA GLY A 71 -13.47 13.09 -11.19
C GLY A 71 -14.48 12.82 -10.05
N GLY A 72 -14.23 13.36 -8.85
CA GLY A 72 -15.03 13.12 -7.65
C GLY A 72 -14.76 11.78 -6.95
N GLN A 73 -13.90 10.92 -7.50
CA GLN A 73 -13.54 9.64 -6.89
C GLN A 73 -12.28 9.75 -6.04
N PRO A 74 -12.21 9.12 -4.85
CA PRO A 74 -11.02 9.16 -4.02
C PRO A 74 -9.88 8.37 -4.67
N VAL A 75 -8.67 8.95 -4.65
CA VAL A 75 -7.44 8.39 -5.22
C VAL A 75 -6.27 8.56 -4.26
N VAL A 76 -5.23 7.76 -4.46
CA VAL A 76 -3.93 7.92 -3.80
C VAL A 76 -2.91 8.39 -4.84
N VAL A 77 -2.09 9.36 -4.46
CA VAL A 77 -0.96 9.84 -5.26
C VAL A 77 0.32 9.49 -4.52
N LYS A 78 1.18 8.71 -5.16
CA LYS A 78 2.46 8.25 -4.61
C LYS A 78 3.60 8.82 -5.46
N PHE A 79 4.57 9.43 -4.80
CA PHE A 79 5.85 9.86 -5.37
C PHE A 79 6.98 9.10 -4.70
N GLY A 80 8.04 8.79 -5.43
CA GLY A 80 9.17 8.07 -4.84
C GLY A 80 10.27 7.73 -5.82
N VAL A 81 11.32 7.14 -5.27
CA VAL A 81 12.33 6.40 -6.04
C VAL A 81 11.73 5.03 -6.41
N ASP A 82 12.05 4.52 -7.60
CA ASP A 82 11.60 3.22 -8.13
C ASP A 82 10.08 3.11 -8.44
N ILE A 83 9.39 4.25 -8.61
CA ILE A 83 7.95 4.25 -8.99
C ILE A 83 7.68 3.48 -10.27
N ASP A 84 8.57 3.58 -11.26
CA ASP A 84 8.40 2.90 -12.54
C ASP A 84 8.33 1.38 -12.37
N THR A 85 9.15 0.82 -11.47
CA THR A 85 9.10 -0.62 -11.14
C THR A 85 7.77 -1.00 -10.50
N GLU A 86 7.28 -0.18 -9.57
CA GLU A 86 5.98 -0.44 -8.94
C GLU A 86 4.83 -0.35 -9.95
N VAL A 87 4.86 0.64 -10.85
CA VAL A 87 3.88 0.78 -11.95
C VAL A 87 3.89 -0.44 -12.86
N GLU A 88 5.06 -0.93 -13.26
CA GLU A 88 5.19 -2.14 -14.09
C GLU A 88 4.59 -3.37 -13.41
N VAL A 89 4.87 -3.56 -12.11
CA VAL A 89 4.30 -4.68 -11.34
C VAL A 89 2.79 -4.56 -11.24
N LEU A 90 2.25 -3.38 -10.91
CA LEU A 90 0.80 -3.19 -10.80
C LEU A 90 0.08 -3.42 -12.14
N LYS A 91 0.66 -2.96 -13.25
CA LYS A 91 0.13 -3.23 -14.61
C LYS A 91 0.18 -4.72 -14.96
N LEU A 92 1.26 -5.42 -14.60
CA LEU A 92 1.36 -6.88 -14.76
C LEU A 92 0.25 -7.59 -13.98
N LEU A 93 0.03 -7.21 -12.71
CA LEU A 93 -0.99 -7.80 -11.85
C LEU A 93 -2.41 -7.54 -12.38
N GLU A 94 -2.67 -6.36 -12.94
CA GLU A 94 -3.92 -6.06 -13.64
C GLU A 94 -4.13 -6.99 -14.84
N GLY A 95 -3.09 -7.20 -15.67
CA GLY A 95 -3.12 -8.15 -16.79
C GLY A 95 -3.38 -9.59 -16.37
N LEU A 96 -2.86 -10.00 -15.20
CA LEU A 96 -3.09 -11.30 -14.58
C LEU A 96 -4.44 -11.40 -13.85
N LYS A 97 -5.24 -10.32 -13.84
CA LYS A 97 -6.54 -10.24 -13.14
C LYS A 97 -6.42 -10.56 -11.64
N VAL A 98 -5.32 -10.13 -11.02
CA VAL A 98 -5.19 -10.18 -9.56
C VAL A 98 -6.07 -9.09 -8.98
N GLU A 99 -7.15 -9.52 -8.32
CA GLU A 99 -8.07 -8.60 -7.64
C GLU A 99 -7.46 -8.07 -6.34
N ARG A 100 -7.96 -6.94 -5.87
CA ARG A 100 -7.63 -6.35 -4.56
C ARG A 100 -6.16 -5.95 -4.40
N VAL A 101 -5.53 -5.56 -5.51
CA VAL A 101 -4.26 -4.81 -5.56
C VAL A 101 -4.49 -3.45 -6.21
N PRO A 102 -3.69 -2.42 -5.94
CA PRO A 102 -3.89 -1.11 -6.54
C PRO A 102 -3.85 -1.14 -8.06
N ARG A 103 -4.73 -0.35 -8.67
CA ARG A 103 -4.72 -0.07 -10.10
C ARG A 103 -4.08 1.28 -10.35
N VAL A 104 -3.18 1.36 -11.33
CA VAL A 104 -2.62 2.62 -11.80
C VAL A 104 -3.62 3.31 -12.73
N LEU A 105 -4.02 4.53 -12.37
CA LEU A 105 -4.93 5.36 -13.16
C LEU A 105 -4.17 6.34 -14.05
N ALA A 106 -3.06 6.86 -13.54
CA ALA A 106 -2.20 7.78 -14.26
C ALA A 106 -0.77 7.72 -13.72
N GLU A 107 0.20 7.98 -14.59
CA GLU A 107 1.60 8.18 -14.24
C GLU A 107 1.88 9.68 -14.13
N VAL A 108 2.67 10.07 -13.13
CA VAL A 108 3.12 11.44 -12.92
C VAL A 108 4.55 11.53 -13.45
N ALA A 109 4.70 12.19 -14.59
CA ALA A 109 6.02 12.48 -15.14
C ALA A 109 6.83 13.35 -14.15
N PRO A 110 8.14 13.09 -14.01
CA PRO A 110 9.00 13.94 -13.18
C PRO A 110 9.01 15.36 -13.74
N GLN A 111 8.88 16.34 -12.84
CA GLN A 111 9.08 17.77 -13.14
C GLN A 111 10.34 18.26 -12.43
N THR A 112 10.86 19.44 -12.80
CA THR A 112 12.09 20.00 -12.20
C THR A 112 11.98 20.01 -10.67
N GLY A 113 12.82 19.23 -9.99
CA GLY A 113 12.84 19.12 -8.52
C GLY A 113 11.79 18.18 -7.92
N GLN A 114 11.02 17.46 -8.73
CA GLN A 114 9.99 16.52 -8.27
C GLN A 114 10.26 15.10 -8.78
N GLN A 115 10.16 14.12 -7.89
CA GLN A 115 10.28 12.70 -8.23
C GLN A 115 9.12 12.24 -9.13
N PRO A 116 9.30 11.17 -9.94
CA PRO A 116 8.20 10.53 -10.63
C PRO A 116 7.16 10.02 -9.62
N GLY A 117 5.94 9.80 -10.11
CA GLY A 117 4.84 9.35 -9.27
C GLY A 117 3.75 8.62 -10.04
N MET A 118 2.72 8.21 -9.32
CA MET A 118 1.54 7.56 -9.88
C MET A 118 0.29 7.91 -9.09
N VAL A 119 -0.85 7.87 -9.77
CA VAL A 119 -2.19 7.94 -9.19
C VAL A 119 -2.77 6.54 -9.20
N ILE A 120 -3.21 6.06 -8.05
CA ILE A 120 -3.71 4.70 -7.87
C ILE A 120 -5.06 4.66 -7.15
N GLN A 121 -5.77 3.55 -7.35
CA GLN A 121 -6.99 3.20 -6.62
C GLN A 121 -6.95 1.75 -6.13
N PRO A 122 -7.66 1.43 -5.02
CA PRO A 122 -8.51 2.33 -4.25
C PRO A 122 -7.72 3.17 -3.23
N CYS A 123 -8.37 4.23 -2.72
CA CYS A 123 -7.95 4.88 -1.49
C CYS A 123 -8.56 4.13 -0.29
N GLY A 124 -7.74 3.32 0.39
CA GLY A 124 -8.12 2.57 1.58
C GLY A 124 -7.66 3.21 2.89
N THR A 125 -7.97 2.56 4.00
CA THR A 125 -7.48 2.92 5.33
C THR A 125 -6.83 1.71 6.01
N HIS A 126 -5.80 1.91 6.82
CA HIS A 126 -5.22 0.80 7.59
C HIS A 126 -6.20 0.29 8.65
N LEU A 127 -6.11 -1.01 8.95
CA LEU A 127 -6.80 -1.61 10.07
C LEU A 127 -6.34 -0.97 11.39
N ARG A 128 -7.28 -0.87 12.34
CA ARG A 128 -7.08 -0.39 13.71
C ARG A 128 -7.46 -1.49 14.69
N ALA A 129 -6.87 -1.46 15.88
CA ALA A 129 -7.20 -2.42 16.93
C ALA A 129 -8.68 -2.37 17.38
N ALA A 130 -9.36 -1.25 17.16
CA ALA A 130 -10.77 -1.06 17.49
C ALA A 130 -11.74 -1.47 16.36
N ASP A 131 -11.22 -1.91 15.20
CA ASP A 131 -12.07 -2.37 14.11
C ASP A 131 -12.77 -3.67 14.49
N ALA A 132 -13.93 -3.90 13.86
CA ALA A 132 -14.75 -5.07 14.14
C ALA A 132 -13.98 -6.37 13.81
N PRO A 133 -14.05 -7.42 14.66
CA PRO A 133 -13.28 -8.65 14.45
C PRO A 133 -13.56 -9.36 13.12
N ASP A 134 -14.80 -9.29 12.64
CA ASP A 134 -15.24 -9.82 11.34
C ASP A 134 -14.59 -9.06 10.18
N LEU A 135 -14.47 -7.73 10.27
CA LEU A 135 -13.74 -6.93 9.29
C LEU A 135 -12.26 -7.31 9.25
N ILE A 136 -11.61 -7.45 10.42
CA ILE A 136 -10.20 -7.84 10.52
C ILE A 136 -10.01 -9.22 9.89
N ALA A 137 -10.84 -10.21 10.23
CA ALA A 137 -10.78 -11.54 9.66
C ALA A 137 -10.99 -11.53 8.13
N GLN A 138 -11.94 -10.73 7.63
CA GLN A 138 -12.21 -10.61 6.20
C GLN A 138 -11.03 -9.99 5.45
N VAL A 139 -10.41 -8.94 5.99
CA VAL A 139 -9.23 -8.31 5.39
C VAL A 139 -8.04 -9.27 5.34
N VAL A 140 -7.81 -10.01 6.43
CA VAL A 140 -6.76 -11.02 6.51
C VAL A 140 -6.99 -12.14 5.49
N LEU A 141 -8.23 -12.62 5.36
CA LEU A 141 -8.60 -13.62 4.35
C LEU A 141 -8.36 -13.10 2.92
N ASP A 142 -8.74 -11.85 2.63
CA ASP A 142 -8.51 -11.25 1.32
C ASP A 142 -7.02 -11.16 0.98
N VAL A 143 -6.18 -10.76 1.94
CA VAL A 143 -4.72 -10.71 1.77
C VAL A 143 -4.15 -12.11 1.50
N ALA A 144 -4.60 -13.13 2.22
CA ALA A 144 -4.18 -14.50 1.96
C ALA A 144 -4.54 -14.96 0.54
N VAL A 145 -5.75 -14.63 0.06
CA VAL A 145 -6.19 -14.94 -1.31
C VAL A 145 -5.31 -14.23 -2.36
N ILE A 146 -4.97 -12.95 -2.13
CA ILE A 146 -4.05 -12.21 -3.00
C ILE A 146 -2.71 -12.92 -3.08
N LEU A 147 -2.13 -13.29 -1.93
CA LEU A 147 -0.82 -13.95 -1.86
C LEU A 147 -0.81 -15.31 -2.58
N CYS A 148 -1.88 -16.10 -2.47
CA CYS A 148 -2.01 -17.33 -3.25
C CYS A 148 -2.02 -17.06 -4.76
N LYS A 149 -2.70 -16.01 -5.22
CA LYS A 149 -2.70 -15.60 -6.64
C LYS A 149 -1.30 -15.14 -7.09
N LEU A 150 -0.61 -14.34 -6.27
CA LEU A 150 0.76 -13.90 -6.54
C LEU A 150 1.71 -15.10 -6.66
N ALA A 151 1.65 -16.02 -5.70
CA ALA A 151 2.46 -17.23 -5.71
C ALA A 151 2.19 -18.10 -6.95
N GLY A 152 0.92 -18.28 -7.32
CA GLY A 152 0.53 -18.98 -8.55
C GLY A 152 1.06 -18.32 -9.84
N ALA A 153 1.34 -17.02 -9.80
CA ALA A 153 1.96 -16.26 -10.89
C ALA A 153 3.49 -16.15 -10.78
N GLY A 154 4.12 -16.79 -9.78
CA GLY A 154 5.57 -16.67 -9.54
C GLY A 154 6.02 -15.30 -9.02
N ILE A 155 5.09 -14.50 -8.47
CA ILE A 155 5.36 -13.15 -7.95
C ILE A 155 5.40 -13.21 -6.42
N LEU A 156 6.40 -12.56 -5.83
CA LEU A 156 6.55 -12.43 -4.38
C LEU A 156 6.45 -10.95 -3.98
N HIS A 157 5.55 -10.63 -3.04
CA HIS A 157 5.42 -9.27 -2.49
C HIS A 157 6.65 -8.84 -1.67
N ARG A 158 7.24 -9.79 -0.91
CA ARG A 158 8.43 -9.65 -0.05
C ARG A 158 8.33 -8.70 1.14
N ASP A 159 7.38 -7.78 1.16
CA ASP A 159 7.14 -6.89 2.31
C ASP A 159 5.68 -6.94 2.79
N VAL A 160 5.24 -8.12 3.24
CA VAL A 160 3.89 -8.29 3.78
C VAL A 160 3.88 -7.86 5.25
N SER A 161 3.30 -6.70 5.52
CA SER A 161 3.18 -6.11 6.86
C SER A 161 1.88 -5.33 7.00
N GLY A 162 1.45 -4.98 8.23
CA GLY A 162 0.23 -4.19 8.43
C GLY A 162 0.30 -2.78 7.81
N GLY A 163 1.51 -2.25 7.57
CA GLY A 163 1.72 -1.00 6.85
C GLY A 163 1.40 -1.09 5.35
N ASN A 164 1.39 -2.31 4.80
CA ASN A 164 1.13 -2.59 3.39
C ASN A 164 -0.23 -3.25 3.17
N VAL A 165 -1.11 -3.19 4.16
CA VAL A 165 -2.50 -3.66 4.07
C VAL A 165 -3.44 -2.52 4.38
N VAL A 166 -4.45 -2.34 3.53
CA VAL A 166 -5.54 -1.37 3.73
C VAL A 166 -6.89 -2.05 3.53
N GLN A 167 -7.91 -1.57 4.22
CA GLN A 167 -9.31 -1.90 3.95
C GLN A 167 -9.93 -0.85 3.04
N HIS A 168 -10.75 -1.30 2.08
CA HIS A 168 -11.63 -0.44 1.29
C HIS A 168 -12.91 -1.20 0.96
N GLY A 169 -14.06 -0.61 1.28
CA GLY A 169 -15.38 -1.24 1.07
C GLY A 169 -15.56 -2.54 1.85
N GLY A 170 -14.96 -2.66 3.05
CA GLY A 170 -15.02 -3.86 3.87
C GLY A 170 -14.16 -5.02 3.37
N ARG A 171 -13.28 -4.78 2.38
CA ARG A 171 -12.38 -5.79 1.79
C ARG A 171 -10.92 -5.41 2.01
N GLY A 172 -10.07 -6.41 2.13
CA GLY A 172 -8.62 -6.24 2.27
C GLY A 172 -7.92 -6.03 0.94
N TRP A 173 -7.01 -5.07 0.89
CA TRP A 173 -6.16 -4.77 -0.25
C TRP A 173 -4.69 -4.79 0.18
N LEU A 174 -3.85 -5.41 -0.65
CA LEU A 174 -2.40 -5.44 -0.46
C LEU A 174 -1.78 -4.32 -1.32
N ILE A 175 -0.91 -3.50 -0.74
CA ILE A 175 -0.32 -2.32 -1.38
C ILE A 175 1.21 -2.35 -1.28
N ASP A 176 1.89 -1.42 -1.97
CA ASP A 176 3.35 -1.22 -1.91
C ASP A 176 4.17 -2.36 -2.55
N PHE A 177 4.11 -2.44 -3.88
CA PHE A 177 4.76 -3.49 -4.69
C PHE A 177 6.18 -3.12 -5.16
N GLN A 178 6.91 -2.33 -4.37
CA GLN A 178 8.25 -1.81 -4.74
C GLN A 178 9.34 -2.89 -4.87
N VAL A 179 9.09 -4.11 -4.41
CA VAL A 179 10.02 -5.23 -4.49
C VAL A 179 9.65 -6.10 -5.69
N GLY A 180 10.17 -5.74 -6.87
CA GLY A 180 9.83 -6.40 -8.14
C GLY A 180 10.09 -7.92 -8.17
N PRO A 181 9.41 -8.65 -9.07
CA PRO A 181 9.62 -10.08 -9.28
C PRO A 181 11.07 -10.34 -9.69
N ARG A 182 11.71 -11.36 -9.11
CA ARG A 182 12.92 -11.92 -9.72
C ARG A 182 12.45 -12.87 -10.81
N ARG A 183 12.95 -12.69 -12.04
CA ARG A 183 13.00 -13.76 -13.03
C ARG A 183 13.97 -14.83 -12.56
#